data_AF-A0A6A3V9G6-F1
#
_entry.id   AF-A0A6A3V9G6-F1
#
_cell.length_a   1.000
_cell.length_b   1.000
_cell.length_c   1.000
_cell.angle_alpha   90.00
_cell.angle_beta   90.00
_cell.angle_gamma   90.00
#
_symmetry.space_group_name_H-M   'P 1'
#
loop_
_entity.id
_entity.type
_entity.pdbx_description
1 polymer ?
#
loop_
_entity_poly.entity_id
_entity_poly.type
_entity_poly.pdbx_seq_one_letter_code
_entity_poly.pdbx_strand_id
1 'polypeptide(L)'
;MAISQSSLALLLIVAAASNGLSDASYLRNLGGTTIATNVNTYTSYGDYASAMLAAVNKQRATGGLKPLCLNKKLHAAAQRHSNDMA
;
A
#
# COMPACT_ATOMS: atom_id res chain seq x y z
N MET A 1 24.91 -44.96 8.58
CA MET A 1 23.63 -44.52 9.16
C MET A 1 23.76 -43.05 9.54
N ALA A 2 22.80 -42.25 9.10
CA ALA A 2 22.87 -40.80 9.00
C ALA A 2 22.78 -40.07 10.35
N ILE A 3 23.49 -38.94 10.45
CA ILE A 3 23.48 -38.03 11.59
C ILE A 3 22.29 -37.08 11.44
N SER A 4 21.57 -36.93 12.55
CA SER A 4 20.25 -36.32 12.72
C SER A 4 20.17 -34.84 12.32
N GLN A 5 19.00 -34.45 11.84
CA GLN A 5 18.66 -33.13 11.30
C GLN A 5 18.66 -32.01 12.34
N SER A 6 19.23 -30.86 11.96
CA SER A 6 19.32 -29.64 12.75
C SER A 6 17.94 -28.99 12.94
N SER A 7 17.49 -28.92 14.19
CA SER A 7 16.25 -28.25 14.59
C SER A 7 16.55 -26.78 14.89
N LEU A 8 16.37 -25.92 13.89
CA LEU A 8 16.47 -24.45 14.03
C LEU A 8 15.17 -23.93 14.68
N ALA A 9 15.00 -24.27 15.95
CA ALA A 9 14.04 -23.60 16.82
C ALA A 9 14.66 -22.29 17.34
N LEU A 10 13.77 -21.34 17.60
CA LEU A 10 13.99 -19.98 18.12
C LEU A 10 14.45 -18.95 17.10
N LEU A 11 13.57 -17.95 16.89
CA LEU A 11 13.80 -16.48 16.91
C LEU A 11 12.57 -15.86 16.19
N LEU A 12 11.72 -14.98 16.71
CA LEU A 12 11.64 -14.18 17.94
C LEU A 12 10.17 -13.78 18.12
N ILE A 13 9.70 -13.77 19.37
CA ILE A 13 8.44 -13.17 19.79
C ILE A 13 8.67 -11.65 19.96
N VAL A 14 7.80 -10.81 19.38
CA VAL A 14 7.55 -9.45 19.91
C VAL A 14 6.05 -9.21 20.01
N ALA A 15 5.67 -8.72 21.18
CA ALA A 15 4.34 -8.60 21.73
C ALA A 15 3.53 -7.41 21.18
N ALA A 16 2.22 -7.52 21.40
CA ALA A 16 1.15 -6.62 21.03
C ALA A 16 1.31 -5.18 21.54
N ALA A 17 0.78 -4.22 20.77
CA ALA A 17 0.13 -3.03 21.33
C ALA A 17 -1.00 -2.58 20.39
N SER A 18 -2.20 -2.60 20.96
CA SER A 18 -3.50 -2.14 20.48
C SER A 18 -3.49 -0.78 19.78
N ASN A 19 -4.27 -0.65 18.70
CA ASN A 19 -5.15 0.50 18.41
C ASN A 19 -6.19 0.10 17.34
N GLY A 20 -7.48 0.10 17.69
CA GLY A 20 -8.61 0.23 16.75
C GLY A 20 -8.94 -0.96 15.85
N LEU A 21 -9.64 -1.97 16.37
CA LEU A 21 -10.36 -2.96 15.58
C LEU A 21 -11.60 -2.33 14.93
N SER A 22 -11.45 -1.64 13.79
CA SER A 22 -12.60 -1.11 13.03
C SER A 22 -12.22 -0.83 11.57
N ASP A 23 -11.73 -1.81 10.83
CA ASP A 23 -11.77 -1.72 9.35
C ASP A 23 -11.79 -3.13 8.74
N ALA A 24 -12.87 -3.42 8.02
CA ALA A 24 -13.15 -4.73 7.46
C ALA A 24 -12.10 -5.14 6.40
N SER A 25 -11.50 -6.30 6.59
CA SER A 25 -10.39 -6.82 5.77
C SER A 25 -10.90 -7.47 4.49
N TYR A 26 -10.56 -6.89 3.34
CA TYR A 26 -10.73 -7.50 2.01
C TYR A 26 -9.60 -8.51 1.75
N LEU A 27 -9.96 -9.77 1.49
CA LEU A 27 -9.02 -10.87 1.28
C LEU A 27 -8.84 -11.16 -0.21
N ARG A 28 -7.59 -11.25 -0.69
CA ARG A 28 -7.27 -11.82 -2.01
C ARG A 28 -6.54 -13.15 -1.82
N ASN A 29 -7.04 -14.21 -2.48
CA ASN A 29 -6.49 -15.55 -2.40
C ASN A 29 -5.38 -15.73 -3.45
N LEU A 30 -4.14 -15.90 -3.00
CA LEU A 30 -3.01 -16.32 -3.83
C LEU A 30 -2.48 -17.64 -3.26
N GLY A 31 -2.90 -18.77 -3.83
CA GLY A 31 -2.36 -20.08 -3.51
C GLY A 31 -2.61 -20.58 -2.08
N GLY A 32 -3.78 -20.28 -1.50
CA GLY A 32 -4.18 -20.84 -0.20
C GLY A 32 -3.60 -20.13 1.03
N THR A 33 -2.75 -19.12 0.86
CA THR A 33 -2.33 -18.22 1.95
C THR A 33 -3.11 -16.92 1.84
N THR A 34 -3.94 -16.64 2.83
CA THR A 34 -4.66 -15.37 2.93
C THR A 34 -3.69 -14.32 3.45
N ILE A 35 -3.13 -13.51 2.55
CA ILE A 35 -2.39 -12.31 2.96
C ILE A 35 -3.41 -11.19 3.10
N ALA A 36 -3.61 -10.71 4.34
CA ALA A 36 -4.32 -9.46 4.57
C ALA A 36 -3.55 -8.35 3.85
N THR A 37 -4.04 -7.92 2.70
CA THR A 37 -3.49 -6.76 2.01
C THR A 37 -4.33 -5.55 2.41
N ASN A 38 -3.76 -4.66 3.22
CA ASN A 38 -4.35 -3.36 3.57
C ASN A 38 -4.32 -2.40 2.36
N VAL A 39 -4.73 -2.88 1.19
CA VAL A 39 -4.78 -2.09 -0.03
C VAL A 39 -6.11 -1.36 0.01
N ASN A 40 -6.07 -0.06 0.29
CA ASN A 40 -7.23 0.81 0.09
C ASN A 40 -7.70 0.65 -1.36
N THR A 41 -8.89 0.09 -1.52
CA THR A 41 -9.50 -0.05 -2.84
C THR A 41 -10.21 1.25 -3.13
N TYR A 42 -9.59 2.08 -3.96
CA TYR A 42 -10.18 3.33 -4.40
C TYR A 42 -11.07 3.08 -5.61
N THR A 43 -12.32 3.49 -5.54
CA THR A 43 -13.30 3.30 -6.62
C THR A 43 -13.34 4.48 -7.57
N SER A 44 -12.93 5.65 -7.10
CA SER A 44 -12.95 6.89 -7.86
C SER A 44 -11.69 7.71 -7.65
N TYR A 45 -11.37 8.58 -8.61
CA TYR A 45 -10.29 9.55 -8.50
C TYR A 45 -10.41 10.44 -7.25
N GLY A 46 -11.63 10.87 -6.91
CA GLY A 46 -11.88 11.73 -5.75
C GLY A 46 -11.47 11.09 -4.43
N ASP A 47 -11.53 9.76 -4.35
CA ASP A 47 -11.26 9.00 -3.13
C ASP A 47 -9.79 9.04 -2.72
N TYR A 48 -8.87 9.21 -3.69
CA TYR A 48 -7.42 9.15 -3.43
C TYR A 48 -6.64 10.39 -3.84
N ALA A 49 -7.16 11.25 -4.72
CA ALA A 49 -6.38 12.33 -5.31
C ALA A 49 -5.74 13.29 -4.29
N SER A 50 -6.49 13.64 -3.24
CA SER A 50 -6.03 14.53 -2.17
C SER A 50 -4.93 13.88 -1.32
N ALA A 51 -5.14 12.64 -0.88
CA ALA A 51 -4.19 11.88 -0.09
C ALA A 51 -2.89 11.60 -0.88
N MET A 52 -3.01 11.25 -2.17
CA MET A 52 -1.89 11.08 -3.07
C MET A 52 -1.09 12.38 -3.22
N LEU A 53 -1.75 13.51 -3.49
CA LEU A 53 -1.05 14.79 -3.63
C LEU A 53 -0.34 15.19 -2.33
N ALA A 54 -0.98 14.97 -1.18
CA ALA A 54 -0.39 15.25 0.13
C ALA A 54 0.88 14.43 0.37
N ALA A 55 0.86 13.12 0.06
CA ALA A 55 2.03 12.25 0.17
C ALA A 55 3.18 12.70 -0.76
N VAL A 56 2.87 13.01 -2.02
CA VAL A 56 3.87 13.52 -2.98
C VAL A 56 4.49 14.83 -2.49
N ASN A 57 3.67 15.77 -2.04
CA ASN A 57 4.16 17.06 -1.56
C ASN A 57 4.96 16.94 -0.26
N LYS A 58 4.60 16.02 0.64
CA LYS A 58 5.40 15.68 1.83
C LYS A 58 6.80 15.23 1.42
N GLN A 59 6.91 14.36 0.42
CA GLN A 59 8.21 13.91 -0.09
C GLN A 59 8.98 15.03 -0.80
N ARG A 60 8.31 15.89 -1.58
CA ARG A 60 8.96 17.04 -2.22
C ARG A 60 9.57 18.01 -1.22
N ALA A 61 8.92 18.19 -0.07
CA ALA A 61 9.41 19.05 1.00
C ALA A 61 10.73 18.55 1.61
N THR A 62 10.98 17.23 1.63
CA THR A 62 12.27 16.69 2.12
C THR A 62 13.45 17.10 1.23
N GLY A 63 13.18 17.39 -0.05
CA GLY A 63 14.14 17.95 -1.00
C GLY A 63 14.08 19.48 -1.13
N GLY A 64 13.34 20.18 -0.27
CA GLY A 64 13.19 21.65 -0.34
C GLY A 64 12.43 22.15 -1.57
N LEU A 65 11.68 21.29 -2.26
CA LEU A 65 10.94 21.64 -3.46
C LEU A 65 9.56 22.24 -3.13
N LYS A 66 9.10 23.18 -3.97
CA LYS A 66 7.76 23.77 -3.85
C LYS A 66 6.65 22.71 -4.03
N PRO A 67 5.49 22.85 -3.36
CA PRO A 67 4.39 21.91 -3.51
C PRO A 67 3.77 21.97 -4.92
N LEU A 68 3.21 20.85 -5.35
CA LEU A 68 2.43 20.72 -6.57
C LEU A 68 0.94 20.90 -6.28
N CYS A 69 0.18 21.17 -7.34
CA CYS A 69 -1.28 21.24 -7.33
C CYS A 69 -1.85 20.25 -8.36
N LEU A 70 -3.09 19.80 -8.14
CA LEU A 70 -3.80 18.97 -9.12
C LEU A 70 -4.20 19.79 -10.36
N ASN A 71 -4.14 19.14 -11.53
CA ASN A 71 -4.59 19.74 -12.79
C ASN A 71 -5.52 18.77 -13.54
N LYS A 72 -6.72 19.26 -13.87
CA LYS A 72 -7.78 18.46 -14.50
C LYS A 72 -7.36 17.90 -15.88
N LYS A 73 -6.61 18.66 -16.68
CA LYS A 73 -6.16 18.22 -18.01
C LYS A 73 -5.10 17.12 -17.90
N LEU A 74 -4.16 17.26 -16.96
CA LEU A 74 -3.12 16.25 -16.72
C LEU A 74 -3.73 14.97 -16.16
N HIS A 75 -4.69 15.06 -15.24
CA HIS A 75 -5.41 13.90 -14.74
C HIS A 75 -6.14 13.15 -15.88
N ALA A 76 -6.89 13.87 -16.73
CA ALA A 76 -7.58 13.24 -17.86
C ALA A 76 -6.61 12.58 -18.86
N ALA A 77 -5.42 13.16 -19.07
CA ALA A 77 -4.38 12.55 -19.90
C ALA A 77 -3.80 11.29 -19.24
N ALA A 78 -3.49 11.33 -17.94
CA ALA A 78 -2.99 10.19 -17.19
C ALA A 78 -4.00 9.03 -17.19
N GLN A 79 -5.29 9.31 -16.98
CA GLN A 79 -6.34 8.30 -17.02
C GLN A 79 -6.44 7.65 -18.40
N ARG A 80 -6.43 8.44 -19.49
CA ARG A 80 -6.43 7.90 -20.85
C ARG A 80 -5.22 7.00 -21.10
N HIS A 81 -4.04 7.40 -20.63
CA HIS A 81 -2.84 6.59 -20.75
C HIS A 81 -2.94 5.28 -19.95
N SER A 82 -3.46 5.32 -18.72
CA SER A 82 -3.70 4.10 -17.94
C SER A 82 -4.71 3.16 -18.60
N ASN A 83 -5.78 3.69 -19.20
CA ASN A 83 -6.76 2.88 -19.94
C ASN A 83 -6.18 2.23 -21.20
N ASP A 84 -5.19 2.87 -21.84
CA ASP A 84 -4.50 2.34 -23.02
C ASP A 84 -3.50 1.23 -22.65
N MET A 85 -2.95 1.24 -21.43
CA MET A 85 -2.01 0.22 -20.95
C MET A 85 -2.67 -1.01 -20.29
N ALA A 86 -3.94 -0.93 -19.91
CA ALA A 86 -4.67 -1.97 -19.17
C ALA A 86 -5.34 -2.98 -20.11
#